data_AF-A0A1C6HRU9-F1
#
_entry.id   AF-A0A1C6HRU9-F1
#
_cell.length_a   1.000
_cell.length_b   1.000
_cell.length_c   1.000
_cell.angle_alpha   90.00
_cell.angle_beta   90.00
_cell.angle_gamma   90.00
#
_symmetry.space_group_name_H-M   'P 1'
#
loop_
_entity.id
_entity.type
_entity.pdbx_description
1 polymer ?
#
loop_
_entity_poly.entity_id
_entity_poly.type
_entity_poly.pdbx_seq_one_letter_code
_entity_poly.pdbx_strand_id
1 'polypeptide(L)'
;MEFDYLCCINLPQDDGTMKRIYLDVEIQNVENPGYAPLTRGNDYLSRMITSQNGKEYDHRNYDGMKKAYVIWILPQAAKKRDGHVNRINSKLENISGSTIERLESYDKSEQIMIYLNKNHDVKDKYEDSDWIKTPLVIFLNNTYDLLIKKEVMKEYGFEEIEKEVKKMCNLGEMIARENIEKGHSIGLEQGLVQGQKLERITLIKNMMESLQCSMQRAMDVLKLTADERKDVEEYYKS
;
A
#
# COMPACT_ATOMS: atom_id res chain seq x y z
N MET A 1 -11.19 16.14 -1.86
CA MET A 1 -9.77 15.84 -1.61
C MET A 1 -9.76 14.54 -0.86
N GLU A 2 -9.02 13.54 -1.34
CA GLU A 2 -9.07 12.19 -0.79
C GLU A 2 -7.79 11.98 0.02
N PHE A 3 -7.97 11.96 1.34
CA PHE A 3 -6.99 11.52 2.33
C PHE A 3 -7.51 10.18 2.84
N ASP A 4 -6.63 9.21 3.11
CA ASP A 4 -7.04 7.92 3.67
C ASP A 4 -7.66 8.12 5.06
N TYR A 5 -7.02 8.94 5.90
CA TYR A 5 -7.55 9.33 7.20
C TYR A 5 -6.99 10.69 7.67
N LEU A 6 -7.75 11.76 7.42
CA LEU A 6 -7.45 13.10 7.91
C LEU A 6 -8.26 13.43 9.17
N CYS A 7 -7.60 13.85 10.25
CA CYS A 7 -8.25 14.33 11.46
C CYS A 7 -7.56 15.56 12.07
N CYS A 8 -8.29 16.25 12.94
CA CYS A 8 -7.78 17.34 13.77
C CYS A 8 -7.85 16.91 15.23
N ILE A 9 -6.73 16.93 15.93
CA ILE A 9 -6.64 16.45 17.31
C ILE A 9 -6.31 17.64 18.21
N ASN A 10 -7.08 17.82 19.28
CA ASN A 10 -6.75 18.77 20.34
C ASN A 10 -6.11 17.99 21.49
N LEU A 11 -4.82 18.21 21.72
CA LEU A 11 -4.04 17.56 22.76
C LEU A 11 -4.05 18.43 24.03
N PRO A 12 -4.55 17.93 25.18
CA PRO A 12 -4.44 18.63 26.44
C PRO A 12 -2.97 18.74 26.84
N GLN A 13 -2.60 19.87 27.44
CA GLN A 13 -1.25 20.14 27.95
C GLN A 13 -1.30 20.26 29.47
N ASP A 14 -0.16 20.06 30.14
CA ASP A 14 -0.07 20.07 31.61
C ASP A 14 -0.46 21.42 32.23
N ASP A 15 -0.35 22.51 31.46
CA ASP A 15 -0.76 23.86 31.85
C ASP A 15 -2.25 24.14 31.66
N GLY A 16 -3.04 23.13 31.28
CA GLY A 16 -4.48 23.24 31.02
C GLY A 16 -4.81 23.83 29.65
N THR A 17 -3.83 24.14 28.81
CA THR A 17 -4.07 24.58 27.43
C THR A 17 -4.31 23.40 26.49
N MET A 18 -4.79 23.70 25.29
CA MET A 18 -5.00 22.70 24.24
C MET A 18 -4.11 23.01 23.05
N LYS A 19 -3.30 22.03 22.62
CA LYS A 19 -2.52 22.12 21.38
C LYS A 19 -3.24 21.38 20.26
N ARG A 20 -3.66 22.10 19.23
CA ARG A 20 -4.25 21.50 18.03
C ARG A 20 -3.18 21.04 17.06
N ILE A 21 -3.33 19.84 16.52
CA ILE A 21 -2.56 19.31 15.39
C ILE A 21 -3.50 18.84 14.27
N TYR A 22 -2.98 18.87 13.05
CA TYR A 22 -3.60 18.23 11.89
C TYR A 22 -2.82 16.95 11.61
N LEU A 23 -3.52 15.83 11.46
CA LEU A 23 -2.91 14.52 11.27
C LEU A 23 -3.57 13.82 10.09
N ASP A 24 -2.72 13.33 9.20
CA ASP A 24 -3.08 12.41 8.14
C ASP A 24 -2.33 11.08 8.35
N VAL A 25 -3.03 9.95 8.20
CA VAL A 25 -2.45 8.61 8.31
C VAL A 25 -2.74 7.82 7.03
N GLU A 26 -1.68 7.37 6.39
CA GLU A 26 -1.72 6.73 5.07
C GLU A 26 -1.12 5.33 5.14
N ILE A 27 -1.78 4.34 4.53
CA ILE A 27 -1.30 2.96 4.47
C ILE A 27 -0.97 2.60 3.03
N GLN A 28 0.31 2.31 2.76
CA GLN A 28 0.80 2.06 1.41
C GLN A 28 1.35 0.65 1.27
N ASN A 29 0.60 -0.22 0.58
CA ASN A 29 0.98 -1.61 0.34
C ASN A 29 2.11 -1.77 -0.68
N VAL A 30 2.29 -0.81 -1.59
CA VAL A 30 3.32 -0.87 -2.63
C VAL A 30 4.44 0.11 -2.28
N GLU A 31 5.63 -0.40 -1.97
CA GLU A 31 6.77 0.42 -1.53
C GLU A 31 7.17 1.50 -2.57
N ASN A 32 7.06 1.20 -3.86
CA ASN A 32 7.28 2.14 -4.94
C ASN A 32 6.13 2.04 -5.98
N PRO A 33 5.09 2.88 -5.86
CA PRO A 33 3.97 2.90 -6.80
C PRO A 33 4.29 3.60 -8.14
N GLY A 34 5.57 3.89 -8.43
CA GLY A 34 6.01 4.68 -9.59
C GLY A 34 6.52 6.08 -9.24
N TYR A 35 6.56 6.41 -7.95
CA TYR A 35 7.11 7.66 -7.39
C TYR A 35 7.53 7.44 -5.94
N ALA A 36 8.31 8.37 -5.38
CA ALA A 36 8.72 8.30 -3.98
C ALA A 36 7.54 8.69 -3.04
N PRO A 37 7.13 7.83 -2.09
CA PRO A 37 6.07 8.16 -1.13
C PRO A 37 6.37 9.41 -0.29
N LEU A 38 7.66 9.68 -0.02
CA LEU A 38 8.12 10.90 0.63
C LEU A 38 7.61 12.17 -0.07
N THR A 39 7.71 12.21 -1.41
CA THR A 39 7.26 13.36 -2.20
C THR A 39 5.75 13.56 -2.09
N ARG A 40 4.97 12.47 -2.05
CA ARG A 40 3.51 12.55 -1.88
C ARG A 40 3.13 13.03 -0.47
N GLY A 41 3.81 12.57 0.57
CA GLY A 41 3.57 13.08 1.92
C GLY A 41 3.91 14.56 2.08
N ASN A 42 4.91 15.08 1.36
CA ASN A 42 5.16 16.53 1.32
C ASN A 42 4.01 17.33 0.67
N ASP A 43 3.44 16.82 -0.42
CA ASP A 43 2.24 17.42 -1.04
C ASP A 43 1.07 17.43 -0.04
N TYR A 44 0.88 16.34 0.71
CA TYR A 44 -0.18 16.24 1.72
C TYR A 44 0.01 17.21 2.89
N LEU A 45 1.23 17.30 3.43
CA LEU A 45 1.60 18.30 4.45
C LEU A 45 1.30 19.71 3.96
N SER A 46 1.72 20.04 2.73
CA SER A 46 1.50 21.38 2.14
C SER A 46 0.02 21.72 1.99
N ARG A 47 -0.79 20.74 1.57
CA ARG A 47 -2.25 20.88 1.46
C ARG A 47 -2.91 21.08 2.82
N MET A 48 -2.52 20.28 3.83
CA MET A 48 -3.03 20.42 5.19
C MET A 48 -2.72 21.80 5.76
N ILE A 49 -1.47 22.27 5.62
CA ILE A 49 -1.09 23.62 6.05
C ILE A 49 -1.94 24.68 5.36
N THR A 50 -2.05 24.63 4.04
CA THR A 50 -2.83 25.61 3.27
C THR A 50 -4.33 25.58 3.65
N SER A 51 -4.87 24.40 3.97
CA SER A 51 -6.28 24.22 4.35
C SER A 51 -6.68 24.89 5.67
N GLN A 52 -5.69 25.28 6.50
CA GLN A 52 -5.91 25.98 7.76
C GLN A 52 -6.17 27.49 7.56
N ASN A 53 -5.89 28.04 6.38
CA ASN A 53 -6.11 29.47 6.08
C ASN A 53 -7.60 29.84 6.25
N GLY A 54 -7.87 30.92 6.97
CA GLY A 54 -9.22 31.36 7.34
C GLY A 54 -9.87 30.57 8.47
N LYS A 55 -9.18 29.55 9.03
CA LYS A 55 -9.65 28.76 10.18
C LYS A 55 -8.74 28.91 11.40
N GLU A 56 -7.45 28.62 11.23
CA GLU A 56 -6.45 28.68 12.31
C GLU A 56 -5.59 29.95 12.22
N TYR A 57 -5.38 30.44 11.00
CA TYR A 57 -4.52 31.58 10.71
C TYR A 57 -5.08 32.37 9.52
N ASP A 58 -4.60 33.60 9.34
CA ASP A 58 -4.89 34.43 8.17
C ASP A 58 -3.68 35.31 7.81
N HIS A 59 -3.86 36.21 6.83
CA HIS A 59 -2.80 37.12 6.38
C HIS A 59 -2.34 38.13 7.45
N ARG A 60 -3.08 38.29 8.55
CA ARG A 60 -2.74 39.19 9.66
C ARG A 60 -2.06 38.45 10.80
N ASN A 61 -2.33 37.15 10.95
CA ASN A 61 -1.75 36.32 12.00
C ASN A 61 -1.40 34.91 11.50
N TYR A 62 -0.17 34.73 11.00
CA TYR A 62 0.35 33.42 10.58
C TYR A 62 0.76 32.51 11.74
N ASP A 63 1.07 33.07 12.90
CA ASP A 63 1.47 32.29 14.08
C ASP A 63 0.34 31.38 14.59
N GLY A 64 -0.90 31.66 14.20
CA GLY A 64 -2.05 30.77 14.42
C GLY A 64 -1.90 29.38 13.79
N MET A 65 -1.04 29.23 12.77
CA MET A 65 -0.84 27.99 12.00
C MET A 65 -0.43 26.83 12.91
N LYS A 66 -1.22 25.75 12.84
CA LYS A 66 -1.05 24.51 13.60
C LYS A 66 -0.12 23.55 12.87
N LYS A 67 0.64 22.78 13.64
CA LYS A 67 1.55 21.79 13.10
C LYS A 67 0.76 20.66 12.42
N ALA A 68 1.17 20.30 11.21
CA ALA A 68 0.60 19.21 10.43
C ALA A 68 1.52 17.98 10.46
N TYR A 69 0.92 16.79 10.48
CA TYR A 69 1.62 15.52 10.53
C TYR A 69 1.08 14.60 9.44
N VAL A 70 1.98 13.95 8.71
CA VAL A 70 1.64 12.81 7.85
C VAL A 70 2.37 11.59 8.39
N ILE A 71 1.63 10.56 8.79
CA ILE A 71 2.18 9.25 9.15
C ILE A 71 1.93 8.30 8.00
N TRP A 72 3.00 7.79 7.41
CA TRP A 72 2.95 6.88 6.28
C TRP A 72 3.41 5.49 6.73
N ILE A 73 2.50 4.52 6.67
CA ILE A 73 2.75 3.14 7.13
C ILE A 73 2.88 2.25 5.90
N LEU A 74 4.03 1.57 5.79
CA LEU A 74 4.31 0.61 4.72
C LEU A 74 4.37 -0.80 5.32
N PRO A 75 3.24 -1.53 5.38
CA PRO A 75 3.16 -2.85 6.03
C PRO A 75 3.88 -3.97 5.27
N GLN A 76 4.27 -3.73 4.02
CA GLN A 76 4.87 -4.72 3.12
C GLN A 76 6.22 -4.25 2.55
N ALA A 77 7.00 -3.51 3.35
CA ALA A 77 8.32 -3.06 2.96
C ALA A 77 9.30 -4.24 2.78
N ALA A 78 10.34 -4.06 1.96
CA ALA A 78 11.41 -5.06 1.84
C ALA A 78 12.07 -5.36 3.20
N LYS A 79 12.52 -6.61 3.42
CA LYS A 79 13.11 -7.08 4.70
C LYS A 79 14.23 -6.17 5.23
N LYS A 80 15.05 -5.60 4.34
CA LYS A 80 16.13 -4.68 4.69
C LYS A 80 15.68 -3.34 5.31
N ARG A 81 14.39 -3.03 5.23
CA ARG A 81 13.78 -1.80 5.77
C ARG A 81 12.81 -2.11 6.91
N ASP A 82 12.67 -3.37 7.30
CA ASP A 82 11.80 -3.77 8.39
C ASP A 82 12.18 -3.07 9.70
N GLY A 83 11.20 -2.54 10.41
CA GLY A 83 11.38 -1.85 11.67
C GLY A 83 11.96 -0.43 11.56
N HIS A 84 12.28 0.07 10.37
CA HIS A 84 12.77 1.44 10.21
C HIS A 84 11.64 2.46 10.41
N VAL A 85 11.94 3.52 11.16
CA VAL A 85 11.06 4.69 11.30
C VAL A 85 11.86 5.93 10.97
N ASN A 86 11.43 6.66 9.94
CA ASN A 86 12.10 7.89 9.52
C ASN A 86 11.21 9.08 9.85
N ARG A 87 11.77 10.06 10.56
CA ARG A 87 11.14 11.36 10.81
C ARG A 87 11.77 12.40 9.89
N ILE A 88 10.93 13.13 9.16
CA ILE A 88 11.30 14.23 8.29
C ILE A 88 10.57 15.47 8.81
N ASN A 89 11.32 16.42 9.37
CA ASN A 89 10.80 17.65 9.92
C ASN A 89 11.72 18.82 9.60
N SER A 90 11.28 20.03 9.95
CA SER A 90 12.12 21.21 9.83
C SER A 90 13.10 21.28 11.00
N LYS A 91 14.38 21.48 10.68
CA LYS A 91 15.43 21.73 11.69
C LYS A 91 16.15 23.02 11.34
N LEU A 92 16.24 23.92 12.30
CA LEU A 92 17.01 25.15 12.15
C LEU A 92 18.51 24.84 12.27
N GLU A 93 19.28 25.32 11.29
CA GLU A 93 20.74 25.32 11.31
C GLU A 93 21.23 26.77 11.33
N ASN A 94 22.07 27.12 12.33
CA ASN A 94 22.62 28.46 12.44
C ASN A 94 23.86 28.58 11.54
N ILE A 95 23.76 29.38 10.48
CA ILE A 95 24.91 29.70 9.61
C ILE A 95 25.88 30.66 10.32
N SER A 96 25.35 31.57 11.16
CA SER A 96 26.13 32.50 11.98
C SER A 96 25.33 32.90 13.23
N GLY A 97 26.03 33.14 14.34
CA GLY A 97 25.40 33.51 15.61
C GLY A 97 24.61 32.39 16.28
N SER A 98 23.78 32.76 17.25
CA SER A 98 22.85 31.88 17.95
C SER A 98 21.40 32.16 17.53
N THR A 99 20.57 31.13 17.52
CA THR A 99 19.15 31.27 17.15
C THR A 99 18.40 32.15 18.16
N ILE A 100 17.54 33.02 17.63
CA ILE A 100 16.50 33.75 18.37
C ILE A 100 15.08 33.25 18.01
N GLU A 101 15.00 32.33 17.06
CA GLU A 101 13.74 31.81 16.53
C GLU A 101 13.13 30.76 17.45
N ARG A 102 11.80 30.80 17.60
CA ARG A 102 11.03 29.80 18.35
C ARG A 102 10.75 28.59 17.47
N LEU A 103 10.81 27.38 18.04
CA LEU A 103 10.57 26.13 17.31
C LEU A 103 9.19 26.15 16.61
N GLU A 104 8.15 26.64 17.30
CA GLU A 104 6.79 26.65 16.74
C GLU A 104 6.63 27.59 15.54
N SER A 105 7.54 28.55 15.35
CA SER A 105 7.48 29.51 14.25
C SER A 105 7.91 28.89 12.91
N TYR A 106 8.86 27.95 12.91
CA TYR A 106 9.38 27.33 11.68
C TYR A 106 9.02 25.84 11.53
N ASP A 107 8.81 25.11 12.62
CA ASP A 107 8.46 23.69 12.57
C ASP A 107 6.95 23.49 12.45
N LYS A 108 6.43 23.64 11.23
CA LYS A 108 5.00 23.56 10.92
C LYS A 108 4.56 22.21 10.37
N SER A 109 5.46 21.34 9.96
CA SER A 109 5.12 20.08 9.30
C SER A 109 6.10 18.97 9.62
N GLU A 110 5.57 17.76 9.84
CA GLU A 110 6.40 16.58 10.12
C GLU A 110 5.83 15.34 9.41
N GLN A 111 6.69 14.66 8.66
CA GLN A 111 6.37 13.38 8.03
C GLN A 111 7.06 12.25 8.80
N ILE A 112 6.31 11.19 9.10
CA ILE A 112 6.81 9.99 9.77
C ILE A 112 6.57 8.81 8.82
N MET A 113 7.64 8.14 8.41
CA MET A 113 7.57 6.94 7.58
C MET A 113 7.84 5.71 8.44
N ILE A 114 6.89 4.80 8.55
CA ILE A 114 7.00 3.54 9.29
C ILE A 114 7.09 2.40 8.28
N TYR A 115 8.19 1.68 8.28
CA TYR A 115 8.43 0.53 7.39
C TYR A 115 8.33 -0.76 8.20
N LEU A 116 7.44 -1.65 7.78
CA LEU A 116 7.19 -2.94 8.41
C LEU A 116 7.23 -4.03 7.33
N ASN A 117 7.66 -5.22 7.71
CA ASN A 117 7.63 -6.38 6.84
C ASN A 117 6.52 -7.34 7.26
N LYS A 118 5.67 -7.75 6.31
CA LYS A 118 4.60 -8.74 6.56
C LYS A 118 5.10 -10.11 7.04
N ASN A 119 6.36 -10.45 6.81
CA ASN A 119 6.96 -11.71 7.23
C ASN A 119 7.83 -11.56 8.48
N HIS A 120 7.74 -10.42 9.18
CA HIS A 120 8.40 -10.23 10.48
C HIS A 120 7.88 -11.27 11.49
N ASP A 121 8.78 -11.92 12.22
CA ASP A 121 8.38 -12.80 13.32
C ASP A 121 8.05 -11.94 14.53
N VAL A 122 6.77 -11.88 14.89
CA VAL A 122 6.26 -11.06 16.00
C VAL A 122 6.78 -11.49 17.38
N LYS A 123 7.47 -12.63 17.47
CA LYS A 123 8.23 -13.01 18.67
C LYS A 123 9.56 -12.25 18.78
N ASP A 124 10.12 -11.84 17.65
CA ASP A 124 11.35 -11.07 17.56
C ASP A 124 11.03 -9.57 17.72
N LYS A 125 10.73 -9.17 18.96
CA LYS A 125 10.32 -7.80 19.32
C LYS A 125 11.31 -6.77 18.76
N TYR A 126 10.80 -5.66 18.24
CA TYR A 126 11.64 -4.57 17.77
C TYR A 126 12.40 -3.93 18.96
N GLU A 127 13.72 -3.75 18.86
CA GLU A 127 14.52 -3.21 19.98
C GLU A 127 13.96 -1.89 20.53
N ASP A 128 13.50 -1.00 19.64
CA ASP A 128 12.85 0.26 19.95
C ASP A 128 11.46 0.34 19.32
N SER A 129 10.50 0.90 20.06
CA SER A 129 9.11 1.18 19.62
C SER A 129 8.28 -0.04 19.21
N ASP A 130 8.62 -1.22 19.73
CA ASP A 130 7.83 -2.45 19.55
C ASP A 130 6.35 -2.27 19.93
N TRP A 131 6.09 -1.47 20.98
CA TRP A 131 4.75 -1.12 21.46
C TRP A 131 3.84 -0.49 20.40
N ILE A 132 4.40 0.05 19.32
CA ILE A 132 3.64 0.56 18.18
C ILE A 132 3.81 -0.35 16.94
N LYS A 133 5.02 -0.88 16.71
CA LYS A 133 5.34 -1.61 15.48
C LYS A 133 4.68 -2.99 15.41
N THR A 134 4.79 -3.80 16.47
CA THR A 134 4.22 -5.15 16.48
C THR A 134 2.69 -5.13 16.38
N PRO A 135 1.97 -4.26 17.12
CA PRO A 135 0.54 -4.04 16.89
C PRO A 135 0.21 -3.69 15.44
N LEU A 136 0.97 -2.80 14.80
CA LEU A 136 0.75 -2.44 13.40
C LEU A 136 1.02 -3.61 12.43
N VAL A 137 2.08 -4.40 12.63
CA VAL A 137 2.39 -5.61 11.85
C VAL A 137 1.21 -6.57 11.93
N ILE A 138 0.79 -6.93 13.14
CA ILE A 138 -0.29 -7.88 13.39
C ILE A 138 -1.62 -7.37 12.84
N PHE A 139 -1.94 -6.10 13.11
CA PHE A 139 -3.19 -5.50 12.69
C PHE A 139 -3.28 -5.51 11.16
N LEU A 140 -2.32 -4.89 10.47
CA LEU A 140 -2.37 -4.67 9.02
C LEU A 140 -2.08 -5.92 8.19
N ASN A 141 -1.52 -6.98 8.78
CA ASN A 141 -1.22 -8.20 8.06
C ASN A 141 -2.46 -9.12 7.95
N ASN A 142 -2.87 -9.43 6.73
CA ASN A 142 -4.04 -10.26 6.44
C ASN A 142 -3.80 -11.78 6.60
N THR A 143 -2.58 -12.23 6.87
CA THR A 143 -2.28 -13.66 7.05
C THR A 143 -2.53 -14.16 8.47
N TYR A 144 -2.53 -13.27 9.46
CA TYR A 144 -2.82 -13.65 10.86
C TYR A 144 -4.32 -13.82 11.07
N ASP A 145 -4.68 -14.88 11.79
CA ASP A 145 -6.07 -15.13 12.16
C ASP A 145 -6.58 -14.14 13.23
N LEU A 146 -7.90 -14.05 13.32
CA LEU A 146 -8.58 -13.15 14.24
C LEU A 146 -8.23 -13.40 15.72
N LEU A 147 -7.97 -14.65 16.14
CA LEU A 147 -7.66 -14.97 17.54
C LEU A 147 -6.26 -14.48 17.91
N ILE A 148 -5.26 -14.77 17.07
CA ILE A 148 -3.87 -14.30 17.26
C ILE A 148 -3.85 -12.77 17.28
N LYS A 149 -4.55 -12.11 16.34
CA LYS A 149 -4.63 -10.65 16.34
C LYS A 149 -5.19 -10.11 17.65
N LYS A 150 -6.29 -10.68 18.14
CA LYS A 150 -6.89 -10.22 19.41
C LYS A 150 -5.96 -10.43 20.61
N GLU A 151 -5.29 -11.58 20.68
CA GLU A 151 -4.38 -11.89 21.78
C GLU A 151 -3.22 -10.91 21.82
N VAL A 152 -2.56 -10.69 20.68
CA VAL A 152 -1.45 -9.74 20.61
C VAL A 152 -1.93 -8.31 20.86
N MET A 153 -3.03 -7.86 20.24
CA MET A 153 -3.52 -6.50 20.46
C MET A 153 -3.84 -6.24 21.95
N LYS A 154 -4.36 -7.23 22.69
CA LYS A 154 -4.56 -7.15 24.14
C LYS A 154 -3.25 -7.05 24.93
N GLU A 155 -2.22 -7.82 24.56
CA GLU A 155 -0.88 -7.74 25.18
C GLU A 155 -0.35 -6.29 25.17
N TYR A 156 -0.63 -5.54 24.10
CA TYR A 156 -0.21 -4.15 23.93
C TYR A 156 -1.25 -3.11 24.42
N GLY A 157 -2.29 -3.53 25.15
CA GLY A 157 -3.27 -2.62 25.75
C GLY A 157 -4.37 -2.13 24.81
N PHE A 158 -4.52 -2.72 23.62
CA PHE A 158 -5.61 -2.40 22.70
C PHE A 158 -6.80 -3.35 22.91
N GLU A 159 -7.49 -3.20 24.05
CA GLU A 159 -8.63 -4.07 24.40
C GLU A 159 -9.92 -3.70 23.64
N GLU A 160 -10.12 -2.41 23.35
CA GLU A 160 -11.38 -1.90 22.79
C GLU A 160 -11.51 -2.09 21.28
N ILE A 161 -10.43 -2.45 20.58
CA ILE A 161 -10.39 -2.50 19.12
C ILE A 161 -10.92 -3.83 18.54
N GLU A 162 -11.49 -4.71 19.37
CA GLU A 162 -11.89 -6.05 18.97
C GLU A 162 -12.87 -6.04 17.79
N LYS A 163 -13.77 -5.05 17.75
CA LYS A 163 -14.76 -4.89 16.68
C LYS A 163 -14.07 -4.49 15.37
N GLU A 164 -13.10 -3.59 15.44
CA GLU A 164 -12.30 -3.08 14.34
C GLU A 164 -11.42 -4.18 13.75
N VAL A 165 -10.75 -4.96 14.61
CA VAL A 165 -9.96 -6.14 14.21
C VAL A 165 -10.85 -7.14 13.47
N LYS A 166 -12.04 -7.45 14.02
CA LYS A 166 -13.00 -8.37 13.38
C LYS A 166 -13.47 -7.85 12.02
N LYS A 167 -13.85 -6.57 11.94
CA LYS A 167 -14.30 -5.94 10.69
C LYS A 167 -13.23 -6.03 9.61
N MET A 168 -11.97 -5.77 9.97
CA MET A 168 -10.87 -5.77 9.02
C MET A 168 -10.48 -7.18 8.57
N CYS A 169 -10.50 -8.18 9.46
CA CYS A 169 -10.31 -9.59 9.05
C CYS A 169 -11.40 -10.04 8.07
N ASN A 170 -12.68 -9.77 8.37
CA ASN A 170 -13.78 -10.13 7.48
C ASN A 170 -13.64 -9.48 6.08
N LEU A 171 -13.21 -8.21 6.04
CA LEU A 171 -12.94 -7.51 4.78
C LEU A 171 -11.76 -8.13 4.02
N GLY A 172 -10.68 -8.47 4.73
CA GLY A 172 -9.52 -9.16 4.16
C GLY A 172 -9.87 -10.52 3.55
N GLU A 173 -10.67 -11.33 4.25
CA GLU A 173 -11.17 -12.62 3.75
C GLU A 173 -12.04 -12.47 2.50
N MET A 174 -12.94 -11.48 2.48
CA MET A 174 -13.79 -11.19 1.33
C MET A 174 -12.95 -10.83 0.09
N ILE A 175 -12.00 -9.91 0.24
CA ILE A 175 -11.10 -9.50 -0.85
C ILE A 175 -10.23 -10.68 -1.33
N ALA A 176 -9.71 -11.49 -0.40
CA ALA A 176 -8.92 -12.66 -0.75
C ALA A 176 -9.75 -13.68 -1.56
N ARG A 177 -11.00 -13.93 -1.15
CA ARG A 177 -11.92 -14.83 -1.86
C ARG A 177 -12.22 -14.31 -3.27
N GLU A 178 -12.60 -13.05 -3.41
CA GLU A 178 -12.88 -12.45 -4.73
C GLU A 178 -11.65 -12.53 -5.66
N ASN A 179 -10.45 -12.30 -5.13
CA ASN A 179 -9.21 -12.40 -5.90
C ASN A 179 -8.89 -13.84 -6.32
N ILE A 180 -9.14 -14.83 -5.46
CA ILE A 180 -8.99 -16.26 -5.79
C ILE A 180 -10.00 -16.65 -6.87
N GLU A 181 -11.26 -16.26 -6.74
CA GLU A 181 -12.31 -16.55 -7.73
C GLU A 181 -12.00 -15.93 -9.09
N LYS A 182 -11.60 -14.65 -9.12
CA LYS A 182 -11.15 -13.98 -10.34
C LYS A 182 -9.91 -14.65 -10.93
N GLY A 183 -8.91 -14.94 -10.10
CA GLY A 183 -7.68 -15.61 -10.53
C GLY A 183 -7.94 -17.01 -11.10
N HIS A 184 -8.83 -17.78 -10.48
CA HIS A 184 -9.25 -19.09 -10.97
C HIS A 184 -10.02 -18.97 -12.30
N SER A 185 -10.92 -18.01 -12.43
CA SER A 185 -11.65 -17.77 -13.67
C SER A 185 -10.71 -17.42 -14.82
N ILE A 186 -9.79 -16.47 -14.60
CA ILE A 186 -8.78 -16.08 -15.59
C ILE A 186 -7.88 -17.27 -15.95
N GLY A 187 -7.41 -18.02 -14.96
CA GLY A 187 -6.57 -19.19 -15.17
C GLY A 187 -7.27 -20.29 -15.96
N LEU A 188 -8.56 -20.54 -15.68
CA LEU A 188 -9.36 -21.51 -16.42
C LEU A 188 -9.59 -21.08 -17.87
N GLU A 189 -9.92 -19.81 -18.11
CA GLU A 189 -10.11 -19.26 -19.44
C GLU A 189 -8.81 -19.34 -20.26
N GLN A 190 -7.69 -18.90 -19.69
CA GLN A 190 -6.37 -19.00 -20.31
C GLN A 190 -5.99 -20.45 -20.61
N GLY A 191 -6.26 -21.37 -19.68
CA GLY A 191 -6.01 -22.80 -19.86
C GLY A 191 -6.84 -23.41 -20.98
N LEU A 192 -8.11 -23.01 -21.11
CA LEU A 192 -9.01 -23.50 -22.16
C LEU A 192 -8.59 -22.98 -23.53
N VAL A 193 -8.27 -21.69 -23.65
CA VAL A 193 -7.75 -21.10 -24.90
C VAL A 193 -6.43 -21.75 -25.32
N GLN A 194 -5.50 -21.94 -24.38
CA GLN A 194 -4.23 -22.61 -24.65
C GLN A 194 -4.44 -24.08 -25.06
N GLY A 195 -5.36 -24.79 -24.40
CA GLY A 195 -5.73 -26.16 -24.74
C GLY A 195 -6.28 -26.28 -26.17
N GLN A 196 -7.21 -25.41 -26.55
CA GLN A 196 -7.76 -25.35 -27.92
C GLN A 196 -6.67 -25.06 -28.96
N LYS A 197 -5.72 -24.15 -28.65
CA LYS A 197 -4.60 -23.85 -29.53
C LYS A 197 -3.71 -25.07 -29.75
N LEU A 198 -3.36 -25.80 -28.68
CA LEU A 198 -2.56 -27.03 -28.76
C LEU A 198 -3.27 -28.16 -29.50
N GLU A 199 -4.57 -28.34 -29.27
CA GLU A 199 -5.38 -29.31 -29.98
C GLU A 199 -5.43 -28.99 -31.49
N ARG A 200 -5.63 -27.72 -31.85
CA ARG A 200 -5.60 -27.26 -33.23
C ARG A 200 -4.26 -27.54 -33.92
N ILE A 201 -3.15 -27.24 -33.25
CA ILE A 201 -1.79 -27.54 -33.75
C ILE A 201 -1.64 -29.06 -33.97
N THR A 202 -2.13 -29.88 -33.05
CA THR A 202 -2.08 -31.34 -33.15
C THR A 202 -2.89 -31.85 -34.35
N LEU A 203 -4.10 -31.32 -34.54
CA LEU A 203 -4.96 -31.63 -35.70
C LEU A 203 -4.28 -31.26 -37.03
N ILE A 204 -3.68 -30.08 -37.12
CA ILE A 204 -2.95 -29.64 -38.31
C ILE A 204 -1.78 -30.58 -38.61
N LYS A 205 -0.99 -30.92 -37.58
CA LYS A 205 0.14 -31.86 -37.72
C LYS A 205 -0.31 -33.21 -38.26
N ASN A 206 -1.35 -33.79 -37.64
CA ASN A 206 -1.91 -35.09 -38.06
C ASN A 206 -2.44 -35.05 -39.51
N MET A 207 -3.06 -33.94 -39.93
CA MET A 207 -3.55 -33.77 -41.30
C MET A 207 -2.41 -33.62 -42.32
N MET A 208 -1.38 -32.85 -41.99
CA MET A 208 -0.21 -32.70 -42.84
C MET A 208 0.47 -34.04 -43.09
N GLU A 209 0.63 -34.85 -42.04
CA GLU A 209 1.21 -36.19 -42.11
C GLU A 209 0.33 -37.17 -42.90
N SER A 210 -0.97 -37.23 -42.60
CA SER A 210 -1.89 -38.22 -43.20
C SER A 210 -2.22 -37.93 -44.66
N LEU A 211 -2.36 -36.65 -45.04
CA LEU A 211 -2.75 -36.23 -46.38
C LEU A 211 -1.57 -35.75 -47.24
N GLN A 212 -0.35 -35.78 -46.71
CA GLN A 212 0.86 -35.25 -47.34
C GLN A 212 0.65 -33.84 -47.92
N CYS A 213 0.03 -32.95 -47.14
CA CYS A 213 -0.32 -31.61 -47.59
C CYS A 213 0.46 -30.52 -46.84
N SER A 214 0.60 -29.35 -47.48
CA SER A 214 1.21 -28.18 -46.84
C SER A 214 0.37 -27.68 -45.65
N MET A 215 1.01 -27.03 -44.68
CA MET A 215 0.34 -26.36 -43.55
C MET A 215 -0.78 -25.42 -44.00
N GLN A 216 -0.54 -24.59 -45.02
CA GLN A 216 -1.55 -23.67 -45.54
C GLN A 216 -2.83 -24.39 -45.98
N ARG A 217 -2.65 -25.50 -46.72
CA ARG A 217 -3.75 -26.34 -47.18
C ARG A 217 -4.47 -27.05 -46.02
N ALA A 218 -3.76 -27.47 -44.98
CA ALA A 218 -4.37 -28.04 -43.78
C ALA A 218 -5.24 -26.99 -43.04
N MET A 219 -4.74 -25.76 -42.89
CA MET A 219 -5.48 -24.64 -42.29
C MET A 219 -6.72 -24.23 -43.10
N ASP A 220 -6.63 -24.27 -44.43
CA ASP A 220 -7.76 -23.99 -45.33
C ASP A 220 -8.86 -25.07 -45.22
N VAL A 221 -8.48 -26.35 -45.16
CA VAL A 221 -9.43 -27.46 -44.99
C VAL A 221 -10.12 -27.39 -43.63
N LEU A 222 -9.39 -27.03 -42.57
CA LEU A 222 -9.94 -26.79 -41.22
C LEU A 222 -10.71 -25.48 -41.11
N LYS A 223 -10.73 -24.65 -42.16
CA LYS A 223 -11.43 -23.35 -42.23
C LYS A 223 -11.07 -22.41 -41.07
N LEU A 224 -9.79 -22.38 -40.69
CA LEU A 224 -9.32 -21.53 -39.61
C LEU A 224 -9.50 -20.04 -39.95
N THR A 225 -9.91 -19.28 -38.94
CA THR A 225 -9.99 -17.82 -38.98
C THR A 225 -8.60 -17.18 -39.03
N ALA A 226 -8.53 -15.86 -39.29
CA ALA A 226 -7.26 -15.15 -39.39
C ALA A 226 -6.44 -15.19 -38.09
N ASP A 227 -7.09 -15.04 -36.93
CA ASP A 227 -6.44 -15.07 -35.62
C ASP A 227 -5.89 -16.48 -35.31
N GLU A 228 -6.69 -17.52 -35.59
CA GLU A 228 -6.28 -18.91 -35.38
C GLU A 228 -5.12 -19.33 -36.29
N ARG A 229 -5.05 -18.80 -37.52
CA ARG A 229 -3.90 -19.02 -38.43
C ARG A 229 -2.64 -18.37 -37.88
N LYS A 230 -2.74 -17.13 -37.40
CA LYS A 230 -1.61 -16.41 -36.79
C LYS A 230 -1.04 -17.17 -35.60
N ASP A 231 -1.91 -17.69 -34.74
CA ASP A 231 -1.56 -18.52 -33.59
C ASP A 231 -0.74 -19.76 -33.95
N VAL A 232 -1.13 -20.45 -35.04
CA VAL A 232 -0.45 -21.63 -35.56
C VAL A 232 0.90 -21.23 -36.17
N GLU A 233 0.92 -20.20 -37.01
CA GLU A 233 2.15 -19.73 -37.64
C GLU A 233 3.22 -19.30 -36.63
N GLU A 234 2.82 -18.63 -35.55
CA GLU A 234 3.74 -18.27 -34.45
C GLU A 234 4.36 -19.51 -33.80
N TYR A 235 3.58 -20.56 -33.58
CA TYR A 235 4.08 -21.82 -33.00
C TYR A 235 5.12 -22.53 -33.88
N TYR A 236 4.99 -22.45 -35.20
CA TYR A 236 5.95 -23.08 -36.12
C TYR A 236 7.14 -22.17 -36.49
N LYS A 237 7.13 -20.90 -36.09
CA LYS A 237 8.24 -19.95 -36.26
C LYS A 237 9.22 -19.99 -35.07
N SER A 238 8.77 -20.45 -33.91
CA SER A 238 9.59 -20.71 -32.71
C SER A 238 10.31 -22.05 -32.79
#